data_AF-A0A147JYG6-F1
#
_entry.id   AF-A0A147JYG6-F1
#
_cell.length_a   1.000
_cell.length_b   1.000
_cell.length_c   1.000
_cell.angle_alpha   90.00
_cell.angle_beta   90.00
_cell.angle_gamma   90.00
#
_symmetry.space_group_name_H-M   'P 1'
#
loop_
_entity.id
_entity.type
_entity.pdbx_description
1 polymer ?
#
loop_
_entity_poly.entity_id
_entity_poly.type
_entity_poly.pdbx_seq_one_letter_code
_entity_poly.pdbx_strand_id
1 'polypeptide(L)'
;MLDTLQELAMGKRPVDAEAMLTRVPNKVITLSGESQPFGPSAPLKSFKTSDVSVDHRIERAFYDRDFKAADAVVELYEDDVLVTRIQRAFSLGMFGFQKRRKLVPTRWSITAVDSILSLELINQIKQHNTIDEYRVYFFEHLDNRFVAILMPESWSFEWIEAWFPGTTWNPDKSAAAPAIMGDFEPYRGRTTYPDVGGCYYACRLAVAEKLNQERRQASALVLREIHPGYILPVGVWNVRESVRQTMQSEPPKFDTLQAALNHAQTKLTIPLRKWIESSEMLKRALFQKKITEFAA
;
A
#
# COMPACT_ATOMS: atom_id res chain seq x y z
N MET A 1 -13.14 -6.03 27.88
CA MET A 1 -12.08 -5.18 27.28
C MET A 1 -12.05 -5.34 25.77
N LEU A 2 -12.03 -6.56 25.22
CA LEU A 2 -12.09 -6.75 23.77
C LEU A 2 -13.36 -6.14 23.16
N ASP A 3 -14.52 -6.34 23.79
CA ASP A 3 -15.80 -5.80 23.29
C ASP A 3 -15.75 -4.26 23.18
N THR A 4 -15.21 -3.58 24.19
CA THR A 4 -14.99 -2.13 24.18
C THR A 4 -14.04 -1.70 23.05
N LEU A 5 -12.96 -2.46 22.80
CA LEU A 5 -12.05 -2.17 21.69
C LEU A 5 -12.71 -2.39 20.33
N GLN A 6 -13.53 -3.42 20.19
CA GLN A 6 -14.30 -3.71 18.97
C GLN A 6 -15.34 -2.61 18.72
N GLU A 7 -16.03 -2.16 19.76
CA GLU A 7 -16.96 -1.03 19.70
C GLU A 7 -16.25 0.25 19.22
N LEU A 8 -15.11 0.58 19.83
CA LEU A 8 -14.23 1.68 19.39
C LEU A 8 -13.80 1.55 17.92
N ALA A 9 -13.49 0.33 17.47
CA ALA A 9 -13.07 0.10 16.10
C ALA A 9 -14.19 0.34 15.09
N MET A 10 -15.44 0.05 15.46
CA MET A 10 -16.61 0.38 14.63
C MET A 10 -16.95 1.87 14.64
N GLY A 11 -16.45 2.62 15.61
CA GLY A 11 -16.70 4.06 15.76
C GLY A 11 -16.41 4.87 14.50
N LYS A 12 -17.35 5.77 14.15
CA LYS A 12 -17.22 6.76 13.06
C LYS A 12 -16.34 7.95 13.43
N ARG A 13 -16.29 8.30 14.72
CA ARG A 13 -15.58 9.47 15.25
C ARG A 13 -14.63 9.06 16.37
N PRO A 14 -13.55 9.82 16.61
CA PRO A 14 -12.77 9.71 17.84
C PRO A 14 -13.69 9.88 19.05
N VAL A 15 -13.40 9.14 20.13
CA VAL A 15 -14.14 9.22 21.38
C VAL A 15 -13.18 9.44 22.53
N ASP A 16 -13.67 10.08 23.59
CA ASP A 16 -12.90 10.26 24.81
C ASP A 16 -12.75 8.92 25.53
N ALA A 17 -11.52 8.62 25.94
CA ALA A 17 -11.17 7.41 26.64
C ALA A 17 -10.28 7.72 27.85
N GLU A 18 -10.57 7.07 28.96
CA GLU A 18 -9.80 7.16 30.19
C GLU A 18 -9.11 5.81 30.46
N ALA A 19 -7.79 5.85 30.67
CA ALA A 19 -6.99 4.67 30.97
C ALA A 19 -6.30 4.85 32.33
N MET A 20 -6.57 3.96 33.28
CA MET A 20 -5.85 3.89 34.55
C MET A 20 -4.81 2.79 34.45
N LEU A 21 -3.55 3.09 34.76
CA LEU A 21 -2.45 2.12 34.74
C LEU A 21 -2.23 1.53 36.14
N THR A 22 -1.75 0.29 36.21
CA THR A 22 -1.46 -0.38 37.48
C THR A 22 -0.24 0.22 38.20
N ARG A 23 0.65 0.86 37.44
CA ARG A 23 1.89 1.48 37.91
C ARG A 23 2.34 2.58 36.95
N VAL A 24 3.30 3.38 37.39
CA VAL A 24 3.95 4.40 36.54
C VAL A 24 4.58 3.71 35.31
N PRO A 25 4.38 4.24 34.09
CA PRO A 25 5.00 3.71 32.87
C PRO A 25 6.52 3.65 32.97
N ASN A 26 7.09 2.49 32.63
CA ASN A 26 8.55 2.37 32.54
C ASN A 26 9.01 2.89 31.18
N LYS A 27 10.07 3.70 31.15
CA LYS A 27 10.71 4.20 29.92
C LYS A 27 11.46 3.08 29.20
N VAL A 28 10.72 2.14 28.61
CA VAL A 28 11.27 1.10 27.75
C VAL A 28 10.85 1.43 26.33
N ILE A 29 11.82 1.74 25.47
CA ILE A 29 11.59 1.80 24.03
C ILE A 29 11.65 0.35 23.55
N THR A 30 10.49 -0.26 23.35
CA THR A 30 10.43 -1.60 22.76
C THR A 30 10.51 -1.46 21.24
N LEU A 31 11.64 -1.85 20.66
CA LEU A 31 11.80 -1.98 19.22
C LEU A 31 11.46 -3.43 18.85
N SER A 32 10.35 -3.61 18.14
CA SER A 32 9.94 -4.91 17.57
C SER A 32 9.64 -4.72 16.09
N GLY A 33 9.93 -5.74 15.27
CA GLY A 33 9.60 -5.73 13.84
C GLY A 33 8.10 -5.82 13.55
N GLU A 34 7.30 -6.24 14.54
CA GLU A 34 5.86 -6.49 14.42
C GLU A 34 5.00 -5.35 14.98
N SER A 35 5.59 -4.49 15.82
CA SER A 35 4.89 -3.44 16.53
C SER A 35 5.56 -2.09 16.30
N GLN A 36 4.77 -1.02 16.16
CA GLN A 36 5.34 0.32 16.07
C GLN A 36 6.18 0.63 17.33
N PRO A 37 7.20 1.48 17.24
CA PRO A 37 7.93 1.90 18.44
C PRO A 37 6.95 2.54 19.41
N PHE A 38 6.81 1.92 20.59
CA PHE A 38 5.94 2.42 21.65
C PHE A 38 6.75 3.21 22.66
N GLY A 39 6.15 4.27 23.16
CA GLY A 39 6.68 5.02 24.30
C GLY A 39 6.60 4.22 25.61
N PRO A 40 6.88 4.87 26.75
CA PRO A 40 6.78 4.25 28.06
C PRO A 40 5.45 3.52 28.27
N SER A 41 5.49 2.28 28.76
CA SER A 41 4.29 1.43 28.89
C SER A 41 4.16 0.82 30.30
N ALA A 42 2.92 0.56 30.71
CA ALA A 42 2.59 -0.19 31.92
C ALA A 42 1.28 -0.97 31.72
N PRO A 43 1.05 -2.07 32.48
CA PRO A 43 -0.19 -2.81 32.40
C PRO A 43 -1.39 -1.94 32.78
N LEU A 44 -2.47 -2.09 32.03
CA LEU A 44 -3.73 -1.37 32.22
C LEU A 44 -4.50 -1.94 33.43
N LYS A 45 -4.98 -1.06 34.32
CA LYS A 45 -5.87 -1.39 35.45
C LYS A 45 -7.34 -1.27 35.06
N SER A 46 -7.72 -0.20 34.37
CA SER A 46 -9.07 0.00 33.85
C SER A 46 -9.05 0.88 32.61
N PHE A 47 -10.00 0.66 31.72
CA PHE A 47 -10.21 1.47 30.52
C PHE A 47 -11.70 1.73 30.35
N LYS A 48 -12.06 3.00 30.21
CA LYS A 48 -13.43 3.47 30.02
C LYS A 48 -13.48 4.35 28.78
N THR A 49 -14.59 4.29 28.08
CA THR A 49 -14.84 5.09 26.88
C THR A 49 -16.18 5.80 27.05
N SER A 50 -16.29 6.97 26.44
CA SER A 50 -17.57 7.62 26.19
C SER A 50 -18.39 6.86 25.13
N ASP A 51 -19.65 7.24 24.93
CA ASP A 51 -20.55 6.61 23.97
C ASP A 51 -19.98 6.63 22.55
N VAL A 52 -19.96 5.46 21.91
CA VAL A 52 -19.38 5.30 20.58
C VAL A 52 -20.47 5.40 19.51
N SER A 53 -20.33 6.37 18.60
CA SER A 53 -21.16 6.40 17.39
C SER A 53 -20.67 5.34 16.40
N VAL A 54 -21.30 4.17 16.44
CA VAL A 54 -20.97 3.00 15.62
C VAL A 54 -21.35 3.21 14.16
N ASP A 55 -20.57 2.63 13.25
CA ASP A 55 -20.91 2.52 11.84
C ASP A 55 -21.67 1.25 11.54
N HIS A 56 -22.97 1.42 11.27
CA HIS A 56 -23.89 0.33 10.99
C HIS A 56 -23.41 -0.62 9.87
N ARG A 57 -22.61 -0.14 8.91
CA ARG A 57 -22.02 -1.01 7.88
C ARG A 57 -21.04 -2.00 8.49
N ILE A 58 -20.12 -1.52 9.33
CA ILE A 58 -19.13 -2.35 10.04
C ILE A 58 -19.83 -3.23 11.08
N GLU A 59 -20.81 -2.67 11.79
CA GLU A 59 -21.63 -3.39 12.77
C GLU A 59 -22.37 -4.58 12.13
N ARG A 60 -23.00 -4.37 10.97
CA ARG A 60 -23.66 -5.43 10.19
C ARG A 60 -22.67 -6.55 9.85
N ALA A 61 -21.52 -6.19 9.29
CA ALA A 61 -20.46 -7.15 8.97
C ALA A 61 -19.89 -7.86 10.22
N PHE A 62 -19.88 -7.19 11.38
CA PHE A 62 -19.45 -7.78 12.64
C PHE A 62 -20.46 -8.80 13.19
N TYR A 63 -21.76 -8.51 13.14
CA TYR A 63 -22.78 -9.44 13.64
C TYR A 63 -23.08 -10.60 12.68
N ASP A 64 -22.73 -10.46 11.39
CA ASP A 64 -22.80 -11.58 10.45
C ASP A 64 -21.65 -12.57 10.69
N ARG A 65 -22.01 -13.69 11.33
CA ARG A 65 -21.07 -14.72 11.81
C ARG A 65 -20.73 -15.76 10.76
N ASP A 66 -21.41 -15.76 9.62
CA ASP A 66 -21.18 -16.68 8.50
C ASP A 66 -20.62 -15.97 7.28
N PHE A 67 -20.37 -14.66 7.40
CA PHE A 67 -19.78 -13.87 6.33
C PHE A 67 -18.27 -14.04 6.24
N LYS A 68 -17.76 -14.29 5.04
CA LYS A 68 -16.33 -14.47 4.79
C LYS A 68 -15.60 -13.12 4.94
N ALA A 69 -14.44 -13.14 5.60
CA ALA A 69 -13.72 -11.90 5.93
C ALA A 69 -13.29 -11.09 4.70
N ALA A 70 -12.91 -11.77 3.60
CA ALA A 70 -12.54 -11.09 2.37
C ALA A 70 -13.74 -10.38 1.72
N ASP A 71 -14.89 -11.05 1.70
CA ASP A 71 -16.12 -10.53 1.11
C ASP A 71 -16.62 -9.33 1.94
N ALA A 72 -16.52 -9.40 3.27
CA ALA A 72 -16.79 -8.26 4.15
C ALA A 72 -15.89 -7.05 3.91
N VAL A 73 -14.60 -7.29 3.65
CA VAL A 73 -13.65 -6.21 3.34
C VAL A 73 -14.02 -5.53 2.02
N VAL A 74 -14.40 -6.30 1.00
CA VAL A 74 -14.83 -5.77 -0.30
C VAL A 74 -16.13 -5.00 -0.17
N GLU A 75 -17.17 -5.58 0.44
CA GLU A 75 -18.47 -4.93 0.62
C GLU A 75 -18.34 -3.59 1.37
N LEU A 76 -17.59 -3.57 2.48
CA LEU A 76 -17.38 -2.34 3.24
C LEU A 76 -16.65 -1.28 2.42
N TYR A 77 -15.69 -1.69 1.59
CA TYR A 77 -14.96 -0.77 0.72
C TYR A 77 -15.85 -0.19 -0.38
N GLU A 78 -16.66 -1.03 -1.03
CA GLU A 78 -17.65 -0.60 -2.03
C GLU A 78 -18.73 0.32 -1.44
N ASP A 79 -19.10 0.09 -0.18
CA ASP A 79 -19.99 0.97 0.59
C ASP A 79 -19.31 2.27 1.06
N ASP A 80 -18.12 2.65 0.57
CA ASP A 80 -17.34 3.85 0.95
C ASP A 80 -16.91 3.90 2.44
N VAL A 81 -16.63 2.75 3.06
CA VAL A 81 -15.96 2.72 4.37
C VAL A 81 -14.46 2.93 4.17
N LEU A 82 -13.89 3.90 4.90
CA LEU A 82 -12.44 4.17 4.85
C LEU A 82 -11.62 2.89 5.10
N VAL A 83 -10.66 2.62 4.21
CA VAL A 83 -9.75 1.46 4.29
C VAL A 83 -9.09 1.33 5.67
N THR A 84 -8.69 2.45 6.29
CA THR A 84 -8.08 2.46 7.63
C THR A 84 -9.02 1.96 8.72
N ARG A 85 -10.34 2.20 8.58
CA ARG A 85 -11.36 1.70 9.51
C ARG A 85 -11.61 0.22 9.30
N ILE A 86 -11.62 -0.23 8.04
CA ILE A 86 -11.69 -1.66 7.69
C ILE A 86 -10.47 -2.39 8.28
N GLN A 87 -9.25 -1.85 8.12
CA GLN A 87 -8.01 -2.41 8.69
C GLN A 87 -8.04 -2.52 10.21
N ARG A 88 -8.58 -1.51 10.90
CA ARG A 88 -8.73 -1.49 12.36
C ARG A 88 -9.75 -2.52 12.85
N ALA A 89 -10.88 -2.67 12.15
CA ALA A 89 -11.86 -3.71 12.49
C ALA A 89 -11.32 -5.11 12.18
N PHE A 90 -10.60 -5.27 11.06
CA PHE A 90 -9.97 -6.53 10.67
C PHE A 90 -8.94 -7.01 11.71
N SER A 91 -8.11 -6.11 12.24
CA SER A 91 -7.11 -6.46 13.27
C SER A 91 -7.72 -6.97 14.57
N LEU A 92 -8.93 -6.51 14.91
CA LEU A 92 -9.68 -6.97 16.07
C LEU A 92 -10.51 -8.24 15.80
N GLY A 93 -10.29 -8.90 14.67
CA GLY A 93 -10.96 -10.15 14.31
C GLY A 93 -12.46 -9.99 14.13
N MET A 94 -12.91 -8.82 13.65
CA MET A 94 -14.34 -8.50 13.57
C MET A 94 -15.04 -9.17 12.39
N PHE A 95 -14.31 -9.64 11.38
CA PHE A 95 -14.88 -10.22 10.16
C PHE A 95 -14.52 -11.69 9.99
N GLY A 96 -15.34 -12.43 9.24
CA GLY A 96 -15.12 -13.84 8.98
C GLY A 96 -16.04 -14.76 9.79
N PHE A 97 -16.01 -16.05 9.45
CA PHE A 97 -16.71 -17.08 10.20
C PHE A 97 -16.36 -17.04 11.68
N GLN A 98 -17.37 -17.07 12.56
CA GLN A 98 -17.18 -16.89 14.01
C GLN A 98 -16.06 -17.77 14.59
N LYS A 99 -16.01 -19.05 14.19
CA LYS A 99 -15.00 -20.02 14.66
C LYS A 99 -13.56 -19.73 14.20
N ARG A 100 -13.39 -18.86 13.20
CA ARG A 100 -12.10 -18.51 12.58
C ARG A 100 -11.66 -17.08 12.85
N ARG A 101 -12.49 -16.27 13.52
CA ARG A 101 -12.14 -14.91 13.94
C ARG A 101 -10.99 -14.95 14.95
N LYS A 102 -9.95 -14.17 14.69
CA LYS A 102 -8.75 -14.06 15.51
C LYS A 102 -8.24 -12.63 15.49
N LEU A 103 -7.58 -12.22 16.57
CA LEU A 103 -6.80 -10.99 16.56
C LEU A 103 -5.61 -11.14 15.61
N VAL A 104 -5.39 -10.13 14.79
CA VAL A 104 -4.32 -10.11 13.79
C VAL A 104 -3.44 -8.89 14.05
N PRO A 105 -2.10 -9.03 14.05
CA PRO A 105 -1.20 -7.88 14.16
C PRO A 105 -1.58 -6.78 13.16
N THR A 106 -1.49 -5.51 13.59
CA THR A 106 -1.89 -4.36 12.76
C THR A 106 -1.18 -4.34 11.42
N ARG A 107 0.12 -4.66 11.39
CA ARG A 107 0.90 -4.75 10.14
C ARG A 107 0.30 -5.75 9.16
N TRP A 108 -0.04 -6.95 9.63
CA TRP A 108 -0.63 -8.00 8.78
C TRP A 108 -2.06 -7.64 8.36
N SER A 109 -2.81 -6.95 9.21
CA SER A 109 -4.16 -6.48 8.88
C SER A 109 -4.14 -5.44 7.77
N ILE A 110 -3.19 -4.50 7.81
CA ILE A 110 -2.98 -3.52 6.74
C ILE A 110 -2.68 -4.25 5.43
N THR A 111 -1.67 -5.12 5.43
CA THR A 111 -1.29 -5.90 4.25
C THR A 111 -2.43 -6.76 3.72
N ALA A 112 -3.16 -7.45 4.59
CA ALA A 112 -4.25 -8.35 4.19
C ALA A 112 -5.39 -7.58 3.52
N VAL A 113 -5.83 -6.48 4.11
CA VAL A 113 -6.88 -5.63 3.54
C VAL A 113 -6.42 -5.03 2.21
N ASP A 114 -5.21 -4.46 2.15
CA ASP A 114 -4.68 -3.88 0.91
C ASP A 114 -4.56 -4.95 -0.20
N SER A 115 -4.16 -6.17 0.14
CA SER A 115 -4.08 -7.30 -0.79
C SER A 115 -5.45 -7.76 -1.30
N ILE A 116 -6.43 -7.93 -0.41
CA ILE A 116 -7.81 -8.33 -0.76
C ILE A 116 -8.42 -7.31 -1.72
N LEU A 117 -8.38 -6.02 -1.36
CA LEU A 117 -8.97 -4.96 -2.16
C LEU A 117 -8.26 -4.81 -3.50
N SER A 118 -6.93 -4.84 -3.53
CA SER A 118 -6.19 -4.72 -4.79
C SER A 118 -6.47 -5.90 -5.73
N LEU A 119 -6.58 -7.14 -5.23
CA LEU A 119 -6.92 -8.29 -6.08
C LEU A 119 -8.32 -8.17 -6.68
N GLU A 120 -9.29 -7.71 -5.89
CA GLU A 120 -10.66 -7.52 -6.37
C GLU A 120 -10.70 -6.47 -7.49
N LEU A 121 -10.09 -5.31 -7.28
CA LEU A 121 -10.01 -4.26 -8.29
C LEU A 121 -9.25 -4.72 -9.55
N ILE A 122 -8.16 -5.48 -9.39
CA ILE A 122 -7.40 -6.02 -10.54
C ILE A 122 -8.26 -6.96 -11.38
N ASN A 123 -9.12 -7.78 -10.77
CA ASN A 123 -10.03 -8.64 -11.51
C ASN A 123 -11.02 -7.85 -12.37
N GLN A 124 -11.47 -6.69 -11.89
CA GLN A 124 -12.32 -5.76 -12.63
C GLN A 124 -11.54 -5.06 -13.75
N ILE A 125 -10.36 -4.51 -13.45
CA ILE A 125 -9.47 -3.82 -14.40
C ILE A 125 -9.12 -4.69 -15.60
N LYS A 126 -8.88 -5.98 -15.39
CA LYS A 126 -8.56 -6.94 -16.46
C LYS A 126 -9.67 -7.10 -17.50
N GLN A 127 -10.90 -6.71 -17.19
CA GLN A 127 -12.04 -6.74 -18.10
C GLN A 127 -12.15 -5.47 -18.97
N HIS A 128 -11.29 -4.48 -18.73
CA HIS A 128 -11.30 -3.21 -19.45
C HIS A 128 -10.24 -3.17 -20.55
N ASN A 129 -10.47 -2.30 -21.53
CA ASN A 129 -9.49 -2.02 -22.59
C ASN A 129 -8.26 -1.32 -22.01
N THR A 130 -7.11 -1.54 -22.66
CA THR A 130 -5.87 -0.87 -22.27
C THR A 130 -5.96 0.64 -22.53
N ILE A 131 -5.12 1.41 -21.86
CA ILE A 131 -4.81 2.77 -22.28
C ILE A 131 -4.09 2.75 -23.64
N ASP A 132 -4.11 3.87 -24.35
CA ASP A 132 -3.53 3.99 -25.69
C ASP A 132 -2.18 4.73 -25.66
N GLU A 133 -1.87 5.38 -24.55
CA GLU A 133 -0.69 6.22 -24.35
C GLU A 133 0.14 5.82 -23.12
N TYR A 134 1.42 6.18 -23.10
CA TYR A 134 2.24 6.14 -21.89
C TYR A 134 1.92 7.34 -21.01
N ARG A 135 1.79 7.12 -19.70
CA ARG A 135 1.51 8.20 -18.74
C ARG A 135 2.54 8.19 -17.63
N VAL A 136 3.10 9.35 -17.32
CA VAL A 136 4.07 9.49 -16.22
C VAL A 136 3.49 10.41 -15.16
N TYR A 137 3.39 9.92 -13.94
CA TYR A 137 2.94 10.68 -12.77
C TYR A 137 4.12 10.92 -11.85
N PHE A 138 4.09 12.04 -11.13
CA PHE A 138 5.13 12.41 -10.17
C PHE A 138 4.54 13.06 -8.94
N PHE A 139 5.09 12.69 -7.78
CA PHE A 139 4.77 13.33 -6.50
C PHE A 139 5.99 13.29 -5.59
N GLU A 140 6.19 14.36 -4.83
CA GLU A 140 7.24 14.44 -3.81
C GLU A 140 6.62 14.74 -2.45
N HIS A 141 6.93 13.92 -1.45
CA HIS A 141 6.40 14.07 -0.10
C HIS A 141 7.36 13.50 0.94
N LEU A 142 7.61 14.26 2.03
CA LEU A 142 8.51 13.85 3.12
C LEU A 142 9.89 13.38 2.61
N ASP A 143 10.46 14.09 1.64
CA ASP A 143 11.74 13.72 1.00
C ASP A 143 11.72 12.32 0.35
N ASN A 144 10.54 11.88 -0.08
CA ASN A 144 10.36 10.73 -0.94
C ASN A 144 9.85 11.20 -2.29
N ARG A 145 10.42 10.67 -3.36
CA ARG A 145 9.95 10.91 -4.73
C ARG A 145 9.27 9.66 -5.25
N PHE A 146 8.04 9.81 -5.74
CA PHE A 146 7.26 8.76 -6.34
C PHE A 146 7.08 9.08 -7.82
N VAL A 147 7.44 8.14 -8.69
CA VAL A 147 7.21 8.21 -10.13
C VAL A 147 6.42 6.98 -10.54
N ALA A 148 5.22 7.16 -11.09
CA ALA A 148 4.42 6.06 -11.63
C ALA A 148 4.38 6.16 -13.15
N ILE A 149 4.67 5.07 -13.84
CA ILE A 149 4.66 4.96 -15.29
C ILE A 149 3.59 3.93 -15.67
N LEU A 150 2.53 4.39 -16.31
CA LEU A 150 1.54 3.51 -16.92
C LEU A 150 1.87 3.28 -18.39
N MET A 151 1.83 2.02 -18.80
CA MET A 151 2.14 1.58 -20.15
C MET A 151 0.89 0.97 -20.80
N PRO A 152 0.68 1.17 -22.11
CA PRO A 152 -0.48 0.68 -22.87
C PRO A 152 -0.38 -0.84 -23.12
N GLU A 153 -0.48 -1.61 -22.04
CA GLU A 153 -0.37 -3.07 -22.05
C GLU A 153 -1.37 -3.70 -21.07
N SER A 154 -1.57 -5.01 -21.22
CA SER A 154 -2.33 -5.81 -20.25
C SER A 154 -1.70 -5.73 -18.86
N TRP A 155 -2.54 -5.85 -17.83
CA TRP A 155 -2.15 -5.69 -16.43
C TRP A 155 -0.86 -6.44 -16.10
N SER A 156 0.11 -5.70 -15.59
CA SER A 156 1.24 -6.18 -14.83
C SER A 156 1.67 -5.05 -13.91
N PHE A 157 2.30 -5.38 -12.78
CA PHE A 157 2.63 -4.36 -11.80
C PHE A 157 4.02 -4.59 -11.21
N GLU A 158 4.79 -3.52 -11.11
CA GLU A 158 6.10 -3.53 -10.48
C GLU A 158 6.27 -2.34 -9.55
N TRP A 159 6.80 -2.61 -8.37
CA TRP A 159 7.16 -1.62 -7.38
C TRP A 159 8.64 -1.74 -7.08
N ILE A 160 9.37 -0.62 -7.18
CA ILE A 160 10.80 -0.59 -6.87
C ILE A 160 11.09 0.59 -5.94
N GLU A 161 11.75 0.32 -4.83
CA GLU A 161 12.24 1.32 -3.89
C GLU A 161 13.76 1.42 -3.95
N ALA A 162 14.26 2.64 -3.87
CA ALA A 162 15.67 2.93 -3.73
C ALA A 162 15.92 3.74 -2.45
N TRP A 163 16.69 3.15 -1.55
CA TRP A 163 17.03 3.70 -0.24
C TRP A 163 18.41 4.39 -0.30
N PHE A 164 18.43 5.72 -0.23
CA PHE A 164 19.67 6.49 -0.29
C PHE A 164 20.55 6.28 0.97
N PRO A 165 21.88 6.47 0.86
CA PRO A 165 22.80 6.42 2.00
C PRO A 165 22.35 7.36 3.14
N GLY A 166 22.33 6.87 4.37
CA GLY A 166 21.85 7.61 5.55
C GLY A 166 20.35 7.50 5.83
N THR A 167 19.61 6.69 5.07
CA THR A 167 18.19 6.39 5.36
C THR A 167 18.04 5.20 6.30
N THR A 168 16.84 4.97 6.85
CA THR A 168 16.58 3.92 7.85
C THR A 168 17.00 2.51 7.39
N TRP A 169 16.88 2.21 6.08
CA TRP A 169 17.19 0.90 5.51
C TRP A 169 18.48 0.90 4.67
N ASN A 170 19.20 2.02 4.64
CA ASN A 170 20.58 2.12 4.15
C ASN A 170 21.35 3.09 5.06
N PRO A 171 21.62 2.71 6.32
CA PRO A 171 22.10 3.63 7.35
C PRO A 171 23.56 4.07 7.14
N ASP A 172 24.32 3.33 6.33
CA ASP A 172 25.70 3.68 6.01
C ASP A 172 25.73 4.91 5.11
N LYS A 173 26.07 6.06 5.70
CA LYS A 173 26.23 7.33 4.98
C LYS A 173 27.42 7.31 4.00
N SER A 174 28.35 6.38 4.15
CA SER A 174 29.50 6.22 3.26
C SER A 174 29.21 5.28 2.07
N ALA A 175 28.02 4.68 2.02
CA ALA A 175 27.63 3.83 0.90
C ALA A 175 27.67 4.61 -0.42
N ALA A 176 28.37 4.05 -1.41
CA ALA A 176 28.58 4.69 -2.70
C ALA A 176 27.31 4.76 -3.58
N ALA A 177 26.26 4.01 -3.23
CA ALA A 177 25.04 3.95 -4.01
C ALA A 177 23.79 3.67 -3.15
N PRO A 178 22.60 4.10 -3.61
CA PRO A 178 21.33 3.68 -3.02
C PRO A 178 21.12 2.17 -3.12
N ALA A 179 20.50 1.57 -2.11
CA ALA A 179 20.08 0.17 -2.12
C ALA A 179 18.74 0.06 -2.84
N ILE A 180 18.69 -0.69 -3.95
CA ILE A 180 17.50 -0.83 -4.80
C ILE A 180 16.90 -2.22 -4.59
N MET A 181 15.60 -2.28 -4.31
CA MET A 181 14.84 -3.52 -4.18
C MET A 181 13.48 -3.34 -4.82
N GLY A 182 12.97 -4.37 -5.48
CA GLY A 182 11.68 -4.30 -6.14
C GLY A 182 11.06 -5.66 -6.35
N ASP A 183 9.77 -5.62 -6.62
CA ASP A 183 8.92 -6.78 -6.79
C ASP A 183 8.03 -6.59 -8.01
N PHE A 184 8.00 -7.60 -8.87
CA PHE A 184 7.20 -7.64 -10.08
C PHE A 184 6.08 -8.67 -9.97
N GLU A 185 4.92 -8.38 -10.57
CA GLU A 185 3.87 -9.35 -10.85
C GLU A 185 3.48 -9.35 -12.34
N PRO A 186 3.42 -10.54 -12.97
CA PRO A 186 2.86 -10.67 -14.31
C PRO A 186 1.33 -10.60 -14.26
N TYR A 187 0.68 -10.69 -15.42
CA TYR A 187 -0.78 -10.70 -15.55
C TYR A 187 -1.51 -11.69 -14.64
N ARG A 188 -0.92 -12.86 -14.39
CA ARG A 188 -1.51 -13.89 -13.50
C ARG A 188 -1.33 -13.60 -12.01
N GLY A 189 -0.62 -12.54 -11.64
CA GLY A 189 -0.29 -12.19 -10.27
C GLY A 189 0.90 -12.99 -9.72
N ARG A 190 1.17 -12.81 -8.42
CA ARG A 190 2.24 -13.52 -7.68
C ARG A 190 1.68 -14.71 -6.92
N THR A 191 2.52 -15.73 -6.77
CA THR A 191 2.28 -16.87 -5.87
C THR A 191 3.05 -16.76 -4.55
N THR A 192 4.06 -15.89 -4.51
CA THR A 192 4.91 -15.65 -3.34
C THR A 192 4.70 -14.26 -2.77
N TYR A 193 4.96 -14.12 -1.47
CA TYR A 193 4.93 -12.84 -0.78
C TYR A 193 6.04 -11.91 -1.33
N PRO A 194 5.80 -10.59 -1.49
CA PRO A 194 6.79 -9.64 -1.98
C PRO A 194 7.89 -9.38 -0.95
N ASP A 195 9.13 -9.26 -1.42
CA ASP A 195 10.32 -9.01 -0.61
C ASP A 195 10.29 -7.60 0.01
N VAL A 196 9.78 -6.60 -0.72
CA VAL A 196 9.54 -5.23 -0.21
C VAL A 196 8.42 -5.17 0.84
N GLY A 197 7.63 -6.25 0.98
CA GLY A 197 6.59 -6.39 2.00
C GLY A 197 5.34 -5.54 1.75
N GLY A 198 4.75 -4.99 2.83
CA GLY A 198 3.41 -4.37 2.80
C GLY A 198 3.27 -3.15 1.90
N CYS A 199 4.37 -2.42 1.65
CA CYS A 199 4.38 -1.27 0.74
C CYS A 199 3.97 -1.66 -0.69
N TYR A 200 4.28 -2.89 -1.10
CA TYR A 200 3.87 -3.44 -2.40
C TYR A 200 2.36 -3.40 -2.57
N TYR A 201 1.63 -4.00 -1.63
CA TYR A 201 0.17 -4.11 -1.68
C TYR A 201 -0.51 -2.75 -1.55
N ALA A 202 0.03 -1.87 -0.72
CA ALA A 202 -0.44 -0.50 -0.57
C ALA A 202 -0.32 0.30 -1.88
N CYS A 203 0.82 0.21 -2.57
CA CYS A 203 0.98 0.86 -3.87
C CYS A 203 0.07 0.21 -4.93
N ARG A 204 0.04 -1.12 -4.99
CA ARG A 204 -0.79 -1.87 -5.94
C ARG A 204 -2.26 -1.50 -5.81
N LEU A 205 -2.76 -1.36 -4.58
CA LEU A 205 -4.12 -0.88 -4.30
C LEU A 205 -4.34 0.53 -4.89
N ALA A 206 -3.47 1.49 -4.58
CA ALA A 206 -3.62 2.86 -5.05
C ALA A 206 -3.62 2.98 -6.59
N VAL A 207 -2.78 2.21 -7.27
CA VAL A 207 -2.76 2.14 -8.74
C VAL A 207 -4.03 1.48 -9.28
N ALA A 208 -4.47 0.38 -8.67
CA ALA A 208 -5.68 -0.32 -9.08
C ALA A 208 -6.93 0.55 -8.91
N GLU A 209 -7.04 1.31 -7.83
CA GLU A 209 -8.14 2.26 -7.61
C GLU A 209 -8.26 3.26 -8.76
N LYS A 210 -7.14 3.84 -9.19
CA LYS A 210 -7.09 4.81 -10.31
C LYS A 210 -7.54 4.18 -11.63
N LEU A 211 -7.02 3.01 -11.97
CA LEU A 211 -7.36 2.34 -13.23
C LEU A 211 -8.81 1.85 -13.26
N ASN A 212 -9.31 1.37 -12.12
CA ASN A 212 -10.71 0.97 -12.00
C ASN A 212 -11.65 2.17 -12.14
N GLN A 213 -11.30 3.31 -11.54
CA GLN A 213 -12.04 4.56 -11.68
C GLN A 213 -12.12 5.02 -13.15
N GLU A 214 -11.02 4.90 -13.89
CA GLU A 214 -10.96 5.25 -15.32
C GLU A 214 -11.58 4.18 -16.24
N ARG A 215 -11.92 3.00 -15.71
CA ARG A 215 -12.35 1.82 -16.47
C ARG A 215 -11.38 1.51 -17.61
N ARG A 216 -10.09 1.46 -17.26
CA ARG A 216 -8.98 1.19 -18.17
C ARG A 216 -7.99 0.22 -17.55
N GLN A 217 -7.24 -0.45 -18.41
CA GLN A 217 -6.18 -1.38 -18.06
C GLN A 217 -4.81 -0.80 -18.45
N ALA A 218 -3.79 -1.08 -17.66
CA ALA A 218 -2.41 -0.72 -17.99
C ALA A 218 -1.43 -1.64 -17.26
N SER A 219 -0.22 -1.76 -17.82
CA SER A 219 0.96 -2.18 -17.08
C SER A 219 1.45 -0.99 -16.25
N ALA A 220 1.75 -1.19 -14.96
CA ALA A 220 2.10 -0.11 -14.05
C ALA A 220 3.45 -0.36 -13.36
N LEU A 221 4.43 0.51 -13.64
CA LEU A 221 5.71 0.54 -12.95
C LEU A 221 5.72 1.74 -12.00
N VAL A 222 5.98 1.53 -10.73
CA VAL A 222 6.10 2.62 -9.76
C VAL A 222 7.46 2.57 -9.07
N LEU A 223 8.17 3.69 -9.18
CA LEU A 223 9.52 3.90 -8.67
C LEU A 223 9.45 4.85 -7.48
N ARG A 224 10.18 4.52 -6.42
CA ARG A 224 10.28 5.35 -5.23
C ARG A 224 11.74 5.61 -4.86
N GLU A 225 12.13 6.87 -4.76
CA GLU A 225 13.38 7.27 -4.11
C GLU A 225 13.10 7.72 -2.70
N ILE A 226 13.82 7.15 -1.73
CA ILE A 226 13.78 7.59 -0.33
C ILE A 226 15.09 8.32 -0.05
N HIS A 227 15.01 9.63 0.20
CA HIS A 227 16.15 10.49 0.45
C HIS A 227 16.42 10.68 1.97
N PRO A 228 17.63 11.12 2.37
CA PRO A 228 18.05 11.15 3.77
C PRO A 228 17.25 12.10 4.69
N GLY A 229 16.50 13.05 4.14
CA GLY A 229 15.56 13.89 4.88
C GLY A 229 14.31 13.14 5.36
N TYR A 230 14.10 11.89 4.93
CA TYR A 230 13.09 10.99 5.49
C TYR A 230 13.59 10.38 6.81
N ILE A 231 13.51 11.17 7.88
CA ILE A 231 14.14 10.86 9.18
C ILE A 231 13.40 9.75 9.94
N LEU A 232 12.07 9.64 9.80
CA LEU A 232 11.26 8.65 10.52
C LEU A 232 10.37 7.85 9.54
N PRO A 233 10.39 6.51 9.59
CA PRO A 233 9.51 5.70 8.77
C PRO A 233 8.06 5.83 9.26
N VAL A 234 7.25 6.54 8.50
CA VAL A 234 5.84 6.84 8.80
C VAL A 234 4.91 5.63 8.58
N GLY A 235 5.40 4.59 7.90
CA GLY A 235 4.71 3.30 7.71
C GLY A 235 4.04 3.14 6.35
N VAL A 236 3.38 2.00 6.16
CA VAL A 236 2.78 1.57 4.88
C VAL A 236 1.69 2.53 4.38
N TRP A 237 0.95 3.17 5.28
CA TRP A 237 -0.09 4.13 4.91
C TRP A 237 0.48 5.33 4.14
N ASN A 238 1.69 5.80 4.48
CA ASN A 238 2.33 6.91 3.77
C ASN A 238 2.54 6.56 2.29
N VAL A 239 2.89 5.31 1.98
CA VAL A 239 3.04 4.85 0.59
C VAL A 239 1.70 4.86 -0.12
N ARG A 240 0.65 4.27 0.49
CA ARG A 240 -0.69 4.24 -0.11
C ARG A 240 -1.21 5.63 -0.42
N GLU A 241 -1.18 6.54 0.55
CA GLU A 241 -1.71 7.89 0.36
C GLU A 241 -0.83 8.72 -0.59
N SER A 242 0.50 8.59 -0.52
CA SER A 242 1.39 9.28 -1.47
C SER A 242 1.15 8.81 -2.90
N VAL A 243 1.01 7.50 -3.13
CA VAL A 243 0.71 6.98 -4.49
C VAL A 243 -0.69 7.39 -4.94
N ARG A 244 -1.70 7.41 -4.06
CA ARG A 244 -3.02 7.98 -4.41
C ARG A 244 -2.90 9.43 -4.85
N GLN A 245 -2.13 10.26 -4.15
CA GLN A 245 -1.86 11.64 -4.55
C GLN A 245 -1.12 11.70 -5.90
N THR A 246 -0.11 10.85 -6.12
CA THR A 246 0.58 10.72 -7.42
C THR A 246 -0.42 10.46 -8.55
N MET A 247 -1.32 9.50 -8.37
CA MET A 247 -2.30 9.08 -9.38
C MET A 247 -3.49 10.05 -9.55
N GLN A 248 -3.70 10.98 -8.62
CA GLN A 248 -4.72 12.02 -8.74
C GLN A 248 -4.29 13.17 -9.66
N SER A 249 -2.98 13.39 -9.83
CA SER A 249 -2.47 14.43 -10.72
C SER A 249 -2.77 14.13 -12.20
N GLU A 250 -2.89 15.18 -13.03
CA GLU A 250 -2.99 15.02 -14.47
C GLU A 250 -1.62 14.65 -15.04
N PRO A 251 -1.46 13.47 -15.69
CA PRO A 251 -0.16 13.01 -16.13
C PRO A 251 0.21 13.61 -17.49
N PRO A 252 1.48 13.98 -17.69
CA PRO A 252 2.08 14.02 -19.01
C PRO A 252 1.89 12.70 -19.77
N LYS A 253 1.45 12.82 -21.02
CA LYS A 253 1.16 11.70 -21.93
C LYS A 253 2.22 11.63 -23.03
N PHE A 254 2.58 10.41 -23.42
CA PHE A 254 3.62 10.16 -24.42
C PHE A 254 3.24 9.01 -25.35
N ASP A 255 3.68 9.08 -26.59
CA ASP A 255 3.42 8.03 -27.59
C ASP A 255 4.45 6.90 -27.54
N THR A 256 5.61 7.14 -26.92
CA THR A 256 6.71 6.17 -26.86
C THR A 256 7.22 5.97 -25.44
N LEU A 257 7.64 4.74 -25.15
CA LEU A 257 8.30 4.40 -23.89
C LEU A 257 9.54 5.26 -23.65
N GLN A 258 10.36 5.49 -24.68
CA GLN A 258 11.57 6.30 -24.55
C GLN A 258 11.27 7.73 -24.10
N ALA A 259 10.24 8.37 -24.66
CA ALA A 259 9.84 9.71 -24.26
C ALA A 259 9.33 9.75 -22.80
N ALA A 260 8.54 8.75 -22.41
CA ALA A 260 8.08 8.60 -21.03
C ALA A 260 9.25 8.39 -20.04
N LEU A 261 10.21 7.52 -20.38
CA LEU A 261 11.39 7.28 -19.54
C LEU A 261 12.31 8.49 -19.43
N ASN A 262 12.51 9.23 -20.54
CA ASN A 262 13.27 10.48 -20.51
C ASN A 262 12.61 11.50 -19.58
N HIS A 263 11.28 11.62 -19.61
CA HIS A 263 10.56 12.50 -18.70
C HIS A 263 10.67 12.03 -17.24
N ALA A 264 10.46 10.74 -16.97
CA ALA A 264 10.60 10.15 -15.65
C ALA A 264 12.00 10.40 -15.07
N GLN A 265 13.05 10.30 -15.88
CA GLN A 265 14.41 10.56 -15.45
C GLN A 265 14.65 12.01 -15.00
N THR A 266 13.93 13.00 -15.54
CA THR A 266 14.02 14.39 -15.05
C THR A 266 13.53 14.57 -13.61
N LYS A 267 12.77 13.61 -13.09
CA LYS A 267 12.19 13.61 -11.74
C LYS A 267 12.97 12.74 -10.75
N LEU A 268 13.82 11.85 -11.25
CA LEU A 268 14.60 10.91 -10.47
C LEU A 268 16.04 11.39 -10.33
N THR A 269 16.66 11.07 -9.19
CA THR A 269 18.07 11.33 -8.91
C THR A 269 18.94 10.19 -9.41
N ILE A 270 18.44 8.95 -9.29
CA ILE A 270 19.12 7.74 -9.74
C ILE A 270 19.06 7.68 -11.27
N PRO A 271 20.20 7.46 -11.95
CA PRO A 271 20.23 7.31 -13.40
C PRO A 271 19.32 6.18 -13.88
N LEU A 272 18.58 6.41 -14.97
CA LEU A 272 17.64 5.46 -15.55
C LEU A 272 18.26 4.08 -15.80
N ARG A 273 19.54 4.01 -16.17
CA ARG A 273 20.27 2.75 -16.34
C ARG A 273 20.16 1.82 -15.13
N LYS A 274 20.29 2.36 -13.91
CA LYS A 274 20.18 1.54 -12.69
C LYS A 274 18.76 1.01 -12.49
N TRP A 275 17.75 1.83 -12.80
CA TRP A 275 16.35 1.39 -12.77
C TRP A 275 16.07 0.29 -13.79
N ILE A 276 16.63 0.39 -15.01
CA ILE A 276 16.52 -0.66 -16.03
C ILE A 276 17.22 -1.95 -15.56
N GLU A 277 18.38 -1.86 -14.93
CA GLU A 277 19.11 -3.01 -14.40
C GLU A 277 18.35 -3.74 -13.28
N SER A 278 17.51 -3.03 -12.52
CA SER A 278 16.69 -3.61 -11.44
C SER A 278 15.29 -4.04 -11.89
N SER A 279 14.67 -3.32 -12.83
CA SER A 279 13.27 -3.52 -13.23
C SER A 279 13.10 -4.69 -14.20
N GLU A 280 12.20 -5.60 -13.87
CA GLU A 280 11.79 -6.68 -14.76
C GLU A 280 10.89 -6.15 -15.89
N MET A 281 9.99 -5.19 -15.61
CA MET A 281 9.11 -4.61 -16.63
C MET A 281 9.89 -3.82 -17.67
N LEU A 282 10.87 -2.99 -17.26
CA LEU A 282 11.69 -2.23 -18.19
C LEU A 282 12.59 -3.14 -19.03
N LYS A 283 13.17 -4.19 -18.44
CA LYS A 283 13.96 -5.16 -19.21
C LYS A 283 13.11 -5.83 -20.29
N ARG A 284 11.90 -6.26 -19.95
CA ARG A 284 10.98 -6.86 -20.92
C ARG A 284 10.61 -5.87 -22.01
N ALA A 285 10.20 -4.67 -21.62
CA ALA A 285 9.77 -3.65 -22.58
C ALA A 285 10.89 -3.19 -23.52
N LEU A 286 12.16 -3.22 -23.09
CA LEU A 286 13.31 -2.77 -23.89
C LEU A 286 14.00 -3.89 -24.69
N PHE A 287 14.05 -5.12 -24.16
CA PHE A 287 14.83 -6.20 -24.75
C PHE A 287 13.99 -7.33 -25.34
N GLN A 288 12.69 -7.43 -25.00
CA GLN A 288 11.80 -8.47 -25.50
C GLN A 288 10.88 -7.90 -26.60
N LYS A 289 11.04 -8.40 -27.84
CA LYS A 289 10.13 -8.06 -28.94
C LYS A 289 8.82 -8.83 -28.82
N LYS A 290 7.68 -8.16 -29.06
CA LYS A 290 6.37 -8.83 -29.08
C LYS A 290 6.17 -9.59 -30.39
N ILE A 291 5.44 -10.71 -30.35
CA ILE A 291 5.10 -11.50 -31.55
C ILE A 291 4.36 -10.63 -32.59
N THR A 292 3.56 -9.66 -32.14
CA THR A 292 2.84 -8.71 -33.01
C THR A 292 3.76 -7.82 -33.84
N GLU A 293 5.00 -7.58 -33.39
CA GLU A 293 6.01 -6.83 -34.17
C GLU A 293 6.63 -7.65 -35.30
N PHE A 294 6.46 -8.98 -35.28
CA PHE A 294 6.89 -9.87 -36.36
C PHE A 294 5.76 -10.17 -37.36
N ALA A 295 4.54 -9.70 -37.11
CA ALA A 295 3.37 -9.88 -37.97
C ALA A 295 3.09 -8.66 -38.87
N ALA A 296 3.99 -7.67 -38.88
CA ALA A 296 3.96 -6.47 -39.72
C ALA A 296 4.92 -6.60 -40.92
#